data_AF-C5FYG5-F1
#
_entry.id   AF-C5FYG5-F1
#
_cell.length_a   1.000
_cell.length_b   1.000
_cell.length_c   1.000
_cell.angle_alpha   90.00
_cell.angle_beta   90.00
_cell.angle_gamma   90.00
#
_symmetry.space_group_name_H-M   'P 1'
#
loop_
_entity.id
_entity.type
_entity.pdbx_description
1 polymer ?
#
loop_
_entity_poly.entity_id
_entity_poly.type
_entity_poly.pdbx_seq_one_letter_code
_entity_poly.pdbx_strand_id
1 'polypeptide(L)'
;MQFNLLTTASILLASTSLLAAALPQSLANRNSRPVCGTCNPISGKNFCDVTTSCINTGSTFHCACRAGYKASPRNNDVNKQFRLPFKNYEFLVFVPENTACNTLCNDWTLPPPALCSEVPLYAQCTA
;
A
#
# COMPACT_ATOMS: atom_id res chain seq x y z
N MET A 1 16.10 -53.95 -54.32
CA MET A 1 17.17 -54.69 -53.62
C MET A 1 17.55 -53.88 -52.39
N GLN A 2 17.26 -54.41 -51.18
CA GLN A 2 17.98 -54.24 -49.90
C GLN A 2 18.21 -52.83 -49.31
N PHE A 3 18.20 -52.58 -47.99
CA PHE A 3 18.10 -53.38 -46.76
C PHE A 3 17.46 -52.49 -45.66
N ASN A 4 16.67 -53.09 -44.77
CA ASN A 4 16.36 -52.53 -43.45
C ASN A 4 17.63 -52.53 -42.58
N LEU A 5 17.87 -51.46 -41.83
CA LEU A 5 18.70 -51.49 -40.63
C LEU A 5 18.04 -50.67 -39.52
N LEU A 6 17.72 -51.37 -38.45
CA LEU A 6 17.28 -50.85 -37.15
C LEU A 6 18.42 -50.06 -36.50
N THR A 7 18.13 -48.84 -36.06
CA THR A 7 18.93 -48.17 -35.02
C THR A 7 17.99 -47.62 -33.95
N THR A 8 17.99 -48.33 -32.83
CA THR A 8 17.45 -47.92 -31.54
C THR A 8 18.27 -46.75 -30.98
N ALA A 9 17.64 -45.63 -30.61
CA ALA A 9 18.24 -44.66 -29.70
C ALA A 9 17.17 -43.82 -28.97
N SER A 10 16.88 -44.27 -27.75
CA SER A 10 16.71 -43.46 -26.52
C SER A 10 15.77 -42.24 -26.55
N ILE A 11 14.53 -42.46 -26.08
CA ILE A 11 13.63 -41.40 -25.64
C ILE A 11 14.18 -40.84 -24.31
N LEU A 12 14.81 -39.66 -24.35
CA LEU A 12 15.14 -38.88 -23.15
C LEU A 12 13.86 -38.20 -22.65
N LEU A 13 13.17 -38.84 -21.69
CA LEU A 13 12.16 -38.18 -20.86
C LEU A 13 12.89 -37.20 -19.93
N ALA A 14 13.00 -35.94 -20.35
CA ALA A 14 13.44 -34.86 -19.47
C ALA A 14 12.33 -34.59 -18.44
N SER A 15 12.41 -35.26 -17.29
CA SER A 15 11.58 -34.96 -16.13
C SER A 15 12.05 -33.64 -15.52
N THR A 16 11.50 -32.53 -16.00
CA THR A 16 11.70 -31.22 -15.37
C THR A 16 11.03 -31.22 -14.00
N SER A 17 11.88 -31.36 -12.98
CA SER A 17 11.47 -31.32 -11.58
C SER A 17 10.98 -29.91 -11.24
N LEU A 18 9.66 -29.73 -11.16
CA LEU A 18 9.04 -28.53 -10.63
C LEU A 18 9.30 -28.46 -9.12
N LEU A 19 10.40 -27.82 -8.72
CA LEU A 19 10.52 -27.32 -7.34
C LEU A 19 9.62 -26.09 -7.21
N ALA A 20 8.37 -26.31 -6.82
CA ALA A 20 7.52 -25.26 -6.28
C ALA A 20 8.11 -24.85 -4.92
N ALA A 21 8.90 -23.79 -4.90
CA ALA A 21 9.29 -23.12 -3.67
C ALA A 21 8.02 -22.54 -3.03
N ALA A 22 7.46 -23.28 -2.06
CA ALA A 22 6.41 -22.76 -1.20
C ALA A 22 7.02 -21.67 -0.31
N LEU A 23 6.94 -20.42 -0.76
CA LEU A 23 7.14 -19.27 0.12
C LEU A 23 6.13 -19.39 1.27
N PRO A 24 6.56 -19.26 2.54
CA PRO A 24 5.62 -18.96 3.61
C PRO A 24 5.06 -17.57 3.33
N GLN A 25 3.90 -17.52 2.65
CA GLN A 25 3.13 -16.31 2.54
C GLN A 25 2.64 -15.99 3.94
N SER A 26 3.34 -15.07 4.61
CA SER A 26 2.87 -14.46 5.84
C SER A 26 1.45 -13.96 5.58
N LEU A 27 0.46 -14.61 6.19
CA LEU A 27 -0.88 -14.07 6.37
C LEU A 27 -0.80 -12.91 7.38
N ALA A 28 -0.06 -11.85 7.03
CA ALA A 28 -0.33 -10.54 7.59
C ALA A 28 -1.76 -10.24 7.18
N ASN A 29 -2.66 -10.23 8.16
CA ASN A 29 -4.09 -9.98 8.04
C ASN A 29 -4.36 -8.80 7.08
N ARG A 30 -4.56 -9.10 5.79
CA ARG A 30 -4.84 -8.15 4.71
C ARG A 30 -6.28 -7.63 4.74
N ASN A 31 -6.96 -7.70 5.88
CA ASN A 31 -8.37 -7.36 5.99
C ASN A 31 -8.70 -6.41 7.14
N SER A 32 -7.69 -5.88 7.83
CA SER A 32 -7.95 -4.80 8.77
C SER A 32 -8.11 -3.50 7.98
N ARG A 33 -9.36 -3.04 7.83
CA ARG A 33 -9.65 -1.68 7.38
C ARG A 33 -9.02 -0.68 8.37
N PRO A 34 -8.64 0.53 7.90
CA PRO A 34 -8.13 1.56 8.79
C PRO A 34 -9.21 2.11 9.69
N VAL A 35 -8.84 2.41 10.93
CA VAL A 35 -9.60 3.35 11.76
C VAL A 35 -9.23 4.75 11.31
N CYS A 36 -10.07 5.34 10.47
CA CYS A 36 -9.83 6.68 9.96
C CYS A 36 -10.30 7.70 10.99
N GLY A 37 -9.46 7.96 12.00
CA GLY A 37 -9.71 9.02 12.97
C GLY A 37 -10.06 10.34 12.26
N THR A 38 -10.88 11.16 12.92
CA THR A 38 -11.25 12.49 12.45
C THR A 38 -10.48 13.54 13.24
N CYS A 39 -10.30 14.74 12.67
CA CYS A 39 -9.75 15.88 13.39
C CYS A 39 -10.77 17.02 13.51
N ASN A 40 -10.65 17.85 14.54
CA ASN A 40 -11.50 19.03 14.70
C ASN A 40 -10.91 20.24 13.95
N PRO A 41 -11.63 20.88 13.01
CA PRO A 41 -11.09 22.00 12.24
C PRO A 41 -10.84 23.28 13.05
N ILE A 42 -11.30 23.36 14.31
CA ILE A 42 -11.10 24.52 15.18
C ILE A 42 -9.62 24.60 15.61
N SER A 43 -9.03 25.78 15.45
CA SER A 43 -7.66 26.08 15.89
C SER A 43 -7.43 25.67 17.35
N GLY A 44 -6.33 24.94 17.59
CA GLY A 44 -5.98 24.42 18.92
C GLY A 44 -6.75 23.16 19.33
N LYS A 45 -7.63 22.61 18.48
CA LYS A 45 -8.38 21.37 18.76
C LYS A 45 -8.20 20.28 17.71
N ASN A 46 -7.47 20.53 16.62
CA ASN A 46 -7.33 19.53 15.55
C ASN A 46 -6.51 18.31 15.94
N PHE A 47 -5.61 18.44 16.93
CA PHE A 47 -4.68 17.40 17.38
C PHE A 47 -3.89 16.69 16.27
N CYS A 48 -3.83 17.25 15.07
CA CYS A 48 -2.96 16.80 14.02
C CYS A 48 -1.51 17.19 14.38
N ASP A 49 -0.55 16.34 14.05
CA ASP A 49 0.86 16.67 14.21
C ASP A 49 1.22 17.87 13.30
N VAL A 50 2.20 18.68 13.70
CA VAL A 50 2.66 19.88 12.94
C VAL A 50 3.12 19.56 11.51
N THR A 51 3.45 18.30 11.24
CA THR A 51 3.86 17.80 9.93
C THR A 51 2.71 17.41 9.02
N THR A 52 1.48 17.53 9.52
CA THR A 52 0.23 17.17 8.87
C THR A 52 -0.72 18.37 8.82
N SER A 53 -1.86 18.21 8.17
CA SER A 53 -2.91 19.23 8.13
C SER A 53 -4.27 18.59 8.31
N CYS A 54 -5.14 19.23 9.09
CA CYS A 54 -6.53 18.83 9.21
C CYS A 54 -7.30 19.33 8.00
N ILE A 55 -7.66 18.43 7.08
CA ILE A 55 -8.30 18.80 5.80
C ILE A 55 -9.74 18.31 5.73
N ASN A 56 -10.60 19.07 5.06
CA ASN A 56 -11.98 18.66 4.75
C ASN A 56 -11.98 17.71 3.55
N THR A 57 -12.45 16.49 3.73
CA THR A 57 -12.54 15.46 2.67
C THR A 57 -13.93 15.40 2.01
N GLY A 58 -14.78 16.39 2.29
CA GLY A 58 -16.15 16.52 1.79
C GLY A 58 -17.20 16.15 2.84
N SER A 59 -16.99 15.06 3.58
CA SER A 59 -17.90 14.59 4.64
C SER A 59 -17.38 14.86 6.04
N THR A 60 -16.07 14.71 6.24
CA THR A 60 -15.40 14.69 7.53
C THR A 60 -14.03 15.34 7.39
N PHE A 61 -13.40 15.62 8.52
CA PHE A 61 -12.05 16.17 8.56
C PHE A 61 -11.07 15.09 8.98
N HIS A 62 -9.90 15.03 8.32
CA HIS A 62 -8.86 14.06 8.63
C HIS A 62 -7.48 14.73 8.65
N CYS A 63 -6.57 14.21 9.49
CA CYS A 63 -5.17 14.58 9.42
C CYS A 63 -4.55 13.92 8.19
N ALA A 64 -4.03 14.74 7.28
CA ALA A 64 -3.35 14.29 6.08
C ALA A 64 -1.88 14.73 6.11
N CYS A 65 -0.98 13.85 5.70
CA CYS A 65 0.40 14.18 5.43
C CYS A 65 0.48 15.21 4.29
N ARG A 66 1.54 16.03 4.28
CA ARG A 66 1.91 16.80 3.09
C ARG A 66 2.12 15.86 1.89
N ALA A 67 1.82 16.32 0.69
CA ALA A 67 2.02 15.54 -0.53
C ALA A 67 3.47 15.03 -0.62
N GLY A 68 3.64 13.73 -0.89
CA GLY A 68 4.95 13.08 -0.97
C GLY A 68 5.52 12.60 0.37
N TYR A 69 4.77 12.76 1.48
CA TYR A 69 5.15 12.26 2.79
C TYR A 69 4.17 11.20 3.32
N LYS A 70 4.69 10.32 4.17
CA LYS A 70 3.99 9.25 4.89
C LYS A 70 4.48 9.17 6.35
N ALA A 71 3.76 8.43 7.19
CA ALA A 71 4.06 8.34 8.63
C ALA A 71 5.12 7.28 8.97
N SER A 72 5.27 6.26 8.13
CA SER A 72 6.10 5.09 8.43
C SER A 72 6.73 4.49 7.17
N PRO A 73 7.98 4.01 7.25
CA PRO A 73 8.57 3.15 6.22
C PRO A 73 7.80 1.82 6.05
N ARG A 74 7.09 1.37 7.08
CA ARG A 74 6.22 0.19 7.00
C ARG A 74 4.92 0.56 6.32
N ASN A 75 4.89 0.47 4.99
CA ASN A 75 3.76 0.86 4.15
C ASN A 75 2.41 0.29 4.59
N ASN A 76 2.39 -0.97 5.06
CA ASN A 76 1.16 -1.67 5.46
C ASN A 76 0.74 -1.46 6.93
N ASP A 77 1.36 -0.52 7.65
CA ASP A 77 1.00 -0.21 9.05
C ASP A 77 -0.27 0.65 9.11
N VAL A 78 -1.42 -0.02 9.03
CA VAL A 78 -2.74 0.62 8.91
C VAL A 78 -3.11 1.51 10.10
N ASN A 79 -2.52 1.25 11.28
CA ASN A 79 -2.72 2.06 12.47
C ASN A 79 -1.94 3.38 12.44
N LYS A 80 -0.99 3.53 11.52
CA LYS A 80 -0.21 4.75 11.35
C LYS A 80 -0.55 5.50 10.07
N GLN A 81 -0.89 4.79 9.01
CA GLN A 81 -1.08 5.39 7.71
C GLN A 81 -2.00 4.57 6.80
N PHE A 82 -2.75 5.27 5.97
CA PHE A 82 -3.63 4.67 4.96
C PHE A 82 -3.97 5.72 3.88
N ARG A 83 -4.44 5.28 2.72
CA ARG A 83 -5.05 6.14 1.70
C ARG A 83 -6.54 5.85 1.58
N LEU A 84 -7.32 6.85 1.21
CA LEU A 84 -8.76 6.74 0.95
C LEU A 84 -9.09 7.38 -0.41
N PRO A 85 -10.15 6.91 -1.11
CA PRO A 85 -10.52 7.35 -2.44
C PRO A 85 -11.32 8.66 -2.40
N PHE A 86 -10.87 9.65 -1.61
CA PHE A 86 -11.47 10.98 -1.59
C PHE A 86 -11.09 11.74 -2.85
N LYS A 87 -12.09 12.22 -3.58
CA LYS A 87 -11.89 12.93 -4.84
C LYS A 87 -10.91 14.09 -4.69
N ASN A 88 -9.88 14.14 -5.53
CA ASN A 88 -8.79 15.12 -5.53
C ASN A 88 -7.80 15.02 -4.35
N TYR A 89 -7.93 14.02 -3.48
CA TYR A 89 -7.04 13.77 -2.35
C TYR A 89 -6.55 12.33 -2.30
N GLU A 90 -6.78 11.55 -3.35
CA GLU A 90 -6.48 10.12 -3.41
C GLU A 90 -4.99 9.84 -3.22
N PHE A 91 -4.13 10.82 -3.53
CA PHE A 91 -2.68 10.78 -3.42
C PHE A 91 -2.15 11.16 -2.02
N LEU A 92 -2.99 11.69 -1.14
CA LEU A 92 -2.61 12.04 0.22
C LEU A 92 -2.64 10.80 1.10
N VAL A 93 -1.66 10.72 2.01
CA VAL A 93 -1.63 9.73 3.08
C VAL A 93 -2.34 10.32 4.29
N PHE A 94 -3.32 9.60 4.82
CA PHE A 94 -4.07 9.96 6.02
C PHE A 94 -3.51 9.23 7.23
N VAL A 95 -3.60 9.87 8.38
CA VAL A 95 -3.04 9.38 9.65
C VAL A 95 -3.99 9.70 10.81
N PRO A 96 -3.89 8.98 11.94
CA PRO A 96 -4.55 9.40 13.18
C PRO A 96 -4.00 10.72 13.71
N GLU A 97 -4.76 11.37 14.60
CA GLU A 97 -4.27 12.50 15.38
C GLU A 97 -2.93 12.17 16.08
N ASN A 98 -2.10 13.18 16.29
CA ASN A 98 -0.77 13.10 16.92
C ASN A 98 0.23 12.18 16.20
N THR A 99 0.01 11.86 14.93
CA THR A 99 0.93 11.04 14.11
C THR A 99 1.74 11.90 13.16
N ALA A 100 3.06 11.89 13.31
CA ALA A 100 3.97 12.64 12.44
C ALA A 100 4.15 12.00 11.05
N CYS A 101 4.21 12.82 10.00
CA CYS A 101 4.50 12.46 8.62
C CYS A 101 5.83 13.06 8.13
N ASN A 102 6.94 12.54 8.64
CA ASN A 102 8.29 12.98 8.26
C ASN A 102 9.02 12.01 7.33
N THR A 103 8.37 10.95 6.87
CA THR A 103 8.98 9.96 5.97
C THR A 103 8.61 10.32 4.53
N LEU A 104 9.58 10.45 3.63
CA LEU A 104 9.29 10.61 2.20
C LEU A 104 8.68 9.32 1.64
N CYS A 105 7.75 9.48 0.70
CA CYS A 105 7.31 8.38 -0.15
C CYS A 105 8.45 7.94 -1.07
N ASN A 106 8.41 6.68 -1.51
CA ASN A 106 9.47 6.08 -2.33
C ASN A 106 9.67 6.87 -3.62
N ASP A 107 8.56 7.21 -4.29
CA ASP A 107 8.54 7.99 -5.53
C ASP A 107 7.84 9.34 -5.31
N TRP A 108 8.37 10.14 -4.38
CA TRP A 108 7.79 11.42 -3.95
C TRP A 108 7.72 12.51 -5.03
N THR A 109 8.37 12.30 -6.18
CA THR A 109 8.37 13.21 -7.33
C THR A 109 7.27 12.91 -8.35
N LEU A 110 6.56 11.79 -8.21
CA LEU A 110 5.47 11.43 -9.11
C LEU A 110 4.29 12.39 -8.96
N PRO A 111 3.56 12.69 -10.05
CA PRO A 111 2.36 13.48 -9.96
C PRO A 111 1.21 12.68 -9.29
N PRO A 112 0.22 13.36 -8.68
CA PRO A 112 -1.07 12.76 -8.40
C PRO A 112 -1.67 12.06 -9.65
N PRO A 113 -2.28 10.86 -9.53
CA PRO A 113 -2.57 10.10 -8.30
C PRO A 113 -1.49 9.08 -7.89
N ALA A 114 -0.39 8.98 -8.64
CA ALA A 114 0.65 7.96 -8.46
C ALA A 114 1.55 8.21 -7.23
N LEU A 115 1.57 9.45 -6.74
CA LEU A 115 2.28 9.84 -5.53
C LEU A 115 1.87 8.97 -4.32
N CYS A 116 2.86 8.49 -3.57
CA CYS A 116 2.68 7.64 -2.38
C CYS A 116 1.87 6.35 -2.62
N SER A 117 1.92 5.77 -3.83
CA SER A 117 1.19 4.54 -4.21
C SER A 117 1.63 3.28 -3.49
N GLU A 118 2.76 3.32 -2.79
CA GLU A 118 3.19 2.24 -1.93
C GLU A 118 2.36 2.12 -0.63
N VAL A 119 1.68 3.19 -0.19
CA VAL A 119 0.74 3.13 0.94
C VAL A 119 -0.59 2.56 0.46
N PRO A 120 -1.17 1.52 1.11
CA PRO A 120 -2.40 0.90 0.62
C PRO A 120 -3.60 1.86 0.58
N LEU A 121 -4.34 1.79 -0.53
CA LEU A 121 -5.63 2.45 -0.72
C LEU A 121 -6.75 1.54 -0.24
N TYR A 122 -7.57 2.05 0.68
CA TYR A 122 -8.73 1.33 1.22
C TYR A 122 -10.02 1.98 0.72
N ALA A 123 -11.02 1.18 0.37
CA ALA A 123 -12.31 1.70 -0.08
C ALA A 123 -13.04 2.49 1.02
N GLN A 124 -12.82 2.13 2.29
CA GLN A 124 -13.56 2.66 3.44
C GLN A 124 -12.89 2.29 4.77
N CYS A 125 -13.13 3.12 5.77
CA CYS A 125 -12.71 2.99 7.17
C CYS A 125 -13.50 1.91 7.90
N THR A 126 -12.98 1.29 8.96
CA THR A 126 -13.75 0.35 9.80
C THR A 126 -15.09 0.97 10.22
N ALA A 127 -16.15 0.15 10.22
CA ALA A 127 -17.51 0.55 10.58
C ALA A 127 -17.63 0.88 12.08
#